data_AF-A0A5C3PSM8-F1
#
_entry.id   AF-A0A5C3PSM8-F1
#
_cell.length_a   1.000
_cell.length_b   1.000
_cell.length_c   1.000
_cell.angle_alpha   90.00
_cell.angle_beta   90.00
_cell.angle_gamma   90.00
#
_symmetry.space_group_name_H-M   'P 1'
#
loop_
_entity.id
_entity.type
_entity.pdbx_description
1 polymer ?
#
loop_
_entity_poly.entity_id
_entity_poly.type
_entity_poly.pdbx_seq_one_letter_code
_entity_poly.pdbx_strand_id
1 'polypeptide(L)'
;MSQQKFPVPPADKFLALSTTSVGCGPGGGTPMIARVALVDYRGQTVFCTYVLPTNPVTDYRTNTTGIQASDLTPDNAMPWKEVQQRVAQLITGKIIVGHTLWQDLSVLGIRHPAVATRDVALYQPFRNALRSPNHVVGLQTLMWHLMRRRVQENHVCPLENARAALDLYRSCSNEWEGAIAVGQWPSQLPPSTFSRCYQ
;
A
#
# COMPACT_ATOMS: atom_id res chain seq x y z
N MET A 1 -0.66 -0.69 36.04
CA MET A 1 -0.10 0.14 34.96
C MET A 1 0.69 -0.78 34.04
N SER A 2 0.15 -1.11 32.87
CA SER A 2 0.87 -1.94 31.88
C SER A 2 2.12 -1.21 31.43
N GLN A 3 3.29 -1.80 31.65
CA GLN A 3 4.56 -1.21 31.23
C GLN A 3 4.63 -1.18 29.70
N GLN A 4 4.92 0.01 29.16
CA GLN A 4 5.18 0.22 27.74
C GLN A 4 6.43 -0.57 27.32
N LYS A 5 6.27 -1.54 26.41
CA LYS A 5 7.34 -2.39 25.89
C LYS A 5 8.04 -1.78 24.68
N PHE A 6 7.30 -1.05 23.84
CA PHE A 6 7.83 -0.46 22.62
C PHE A 6 7.49 1.04 22.54
N PRO A 7 8.44 1.90 22.10
CA PRO A 7 8.17 3.32 21.93
C PRO A 7 7.20 3.56 20.78
N VAL A 8 6.31 4.54 20.95
CA VAL A 8 5.43 5.00 19.87
C VAL A 8 6.27 5.76 18.83
N PRO A 9 6.26 5.38 17.55
CA PRO A 9 7.07 6.02 16.53
C PRO A 9 6.59 7.46 16.25
N PRO A 10 7.50 8.42 16.02
CA PRO A 10 7.12 9.76 15.57
C PRO A 10 6.62 9.76 14.12
N ALA A 11 5.85 10.79 13.75
CA ALA A 11 5.17 10.91 12.46
C ALA A 11 6.11 10.82 11.23
N ASP A 12 7.34 11.30 11.33
CA ASP A 12 8.35 11.27 10.26
C ASP A 12 8.85 9.86 9.92
N LYS A 13 8.54 8.87 10.77
CA LYS A 13 8.82 7.45 10.50
C LYS A 13 7.79 6.80 9.57
N PHE A 14 6.65 7.43 9.32
CA PHE A 14 5.59 6.84 8.51
C PHE A 14 5.64 7.32 7.06
N LEU A 15 5.48 6.37 6.14
CA LEU A 15 5.16 6.63 4.73
C LEU A 15 3.96 5.77 4.35
N ALA A 16 3.06 6.29 3.52
CA ALA A 16 2.02 5.46 2.92
C ALA A 16 2.40 5.11 1.48
N LEU A 17 2.23 3.84 1.12
CA LEU A 17 2.60 3.26 -0.18
C LEU A 17 1.34 2.72 -0.86
N SER A 18 1.26 2.92 -2.17
CA SER A 18 0.35 2.18 -3.03
C SER A 18 0.91 2.10 -4.46
N THR A 19 0.62 1.00 -5.13
CA THR A 19 1.00 0.77 -6.53
C THR A 19 -0.22 0.53 -7.40
N THR A 20 -0.02 0.63 -8.71
CA THR A 20 -0.97 0.18 -9.71
C THR A 20 -0.22 -0.58 -10.77
N SER A 21 -0.79 -1.69 -11.20
CA SER A 21 -0.15 -2.66 -12.10
C SER A 21 -0.98 -2.86 -13.35
N VAL A 22 -0.28 -3.02 -14.47
CA VAL A 22 -0.82 -3.55 -15.72
C VAL A 22 -0.58 -5.07 -15.78
N GLY A 23 -1.16 -5.71 -16.78
CA GLY A 23 -1.00 -7.13 -17.08
C GLY A 23 0.01 -7.38 -18.20
N CYS A 24 0.88 -8.38 -17.99
CA CYS A 24 1.75 -8.95 -19.01
C CYS A 24 1.57 -10.47 -19.10
N GLY A 25 2.17 -11.06 -20.14
CA GLY A 25 2.03 -12.49 -20.45
C GLY A 25 0.66 -12.84 -21.07
N PRO A 26 0.36 -14.14 -21.25
CA PRO A 26 -0.89 -14.58 -21.84
C PRO A 26 -2.11 -14.01 -21.10
N GLY A 27 -2.96 -13.27 -21.82
CA GLY A 27 -4.18 -12.66 -21.27
C GLY A 27 -3.97 -11.64 -20.15
N GLY A 28 -2.77 -11.08 -19.95
CA GLY A 28 -2.51 -10.09 -18.91
C GLY A 28 -2.50 -10.64 -17.48
N GLY A 29 -2.34 -11.96 -17.34
CA GLY A 29 -2.46 -12.66 -16.05
C GLY A 29 -1.32 -12.34 -15.06
N THR A 30 -0.18 -11.85 -15.53
CA THR A 30 0.95 -11.50 -14.65
C THR A 30 0.94 -10.01 -14.34
N PRO A 31 0.81 -9.57 -13.08
CA PRO A 31 0.86 -8.17 -12.72
C PRO A 31 2.29 -7.63 -12.87
N MET A 32 2.42 -6.48 -13.52
CA MET A 32 3.66 -5.71 -13.64
C MET A 32 3.37 -4.27 -13.23
N ILE A 33 4.21 -3.70 -12.38
CA ILE A 33 4.00 -2.34 -11.90
C ILE A 33 3.97 -1.34 -13.07
N ALA A 34 3.08 -0.36 -12.98
CA ALA A 34 2.95 0.70 -13.96
C ALA A 34 2.93 2.09 -13.32
N ARG A 35 2.58 2.19 -12.03
CA ARG A 35 2.61 3.44 -11.28
C ARG A 35 2.83 3.17 -9.79
N VAL A 36 3.57 4.03 -9.12
CA VAL A 36 3.80 3.98 -7.66
C VAL A 36 3.58 5.35 -7.04
N ALA A 37 3.06 5.38 -5.82
CA ALA A 37 2.96 6.57 -5.01
C ALA A 37 3.40 6.31 -3.56
N LEU A 38 4.19 7.24 -3.03
CA LEU A 38 4.58 7.37 -1.64
C LEU A 38 4.18 8.76 -1.14
N VAL A 39 3.52 8.82 0.01
CA VAL A 39 3.18 10.07 0.69
C VAL A 39 3.69 10.07 2.13
N ASP A 40 4.01 11.25 2.65
CA ASP A 40 4.37 11.44 4.05
C ASP A 40 3.15 11.32 4.97
N TYR A 41 3.36 11.39 6.29
CA TYR A 41 2.29 11.32 7.29
C TYR A 41 1.25 12.45 7.19
N ARG A 42 1.57 13.56 6.52
CA ARG A 42 0.64 14.66 6.24
C ARG A 42 -0.13 14.46 4.93
N GLY A 43 0.19 13.43 4.16
CA GLY A 43 -0.39 13.13 2.85
C GLY A 43 0.27 13.88 1.69
N GLN A 44 1.40 14.56 1.94
CA GLN A 44 2.18 15.23 0.90
C GLN A 44 2.92 14.20 0.07
N THR A 45 3.00 14.43 -1.24
CA THR A 45 3.65 13.51 -2.17
C THR A 45 5.16 13.54 -1.96
N VAL A 46 5.73 12.38 -1.61
CA VAL A 46 7.18 12.17 -1.51
C VAL A 46 7.72 11.64 -2.83
N PHE A 47 7.02 10.70 -3.44
CA PHE A 47 7.38 10.12 -4.73
C PHE A 47 6.13 9.64 -5.45
N CYS A 48 5.96 10.00 -6.71
CA CYS A 48 4.85 9.52 -7.53
C CYS A 48 5.30 9.50 -8.99
N THR A 49 5.33 8.34 -9.62
CA THR A 49 5.80 8.21 -11.00
C THR A 49 5.18 7.01 -11.70
N TYR A 50 5.10 7.10 -13.03
CA TYR A 50 4.85 5.96 -13.90
C TYR A 50 6.13 5.14 -14.07
N VAL A 51 5.96 3.85 -14.36
CA VAL A 51 7.08 2.90 -14.45
C VAL A 51 7.14 2.32 -15.84
N LEU A 52 8.31 2.38 -16.46
CA LEU A 52 8.56 1.76 -17.75
C LEU A 52 8.39 0.23 -17.65
N PRO A 53 7.56 -0.38 -18.52
CA PRO A 53 7.40 -1.82 -18.60
C PRO A 53 8.71 -2.55 -18.90
N THR A 54 8.98 -3.64 -18.19
CA THR A 54 10.12 -4.53 -18.51
C THR A 54 9.75 -5.63 -19.51
N ASN A 55 8.47 -5.83 -19.76
CA ASN A 55 7.90 -6.82 -20.66
C ASN A 55 6.77 -6.17 -21.47
N PRO A 56 6.41 -6.72 -22.65
CA PRO A 56 5.25 -6.25 -23.40
C PRO A 56 3.98 -6.28 -22.54
N VAL A 57 3.29 -5.15 -22.48
CA VAL A 57 1.99 -5.03 -21.79
C VAL A 57 0.93 -5.64 -22.70
N THR A 58 0.20 -6.64 -22.19
CA THR A 58 -0.89 -7.30 -22.92
C THR A 58 -2.26 -6.84 -22.46
N ASP A 59 -2.35 -6.27 -21.26
CA ASP A 59 -3.57 -5.65 -20.74
C ASP A 59 -3.22 -4.45 -19.85
N TYR A 60 -3.57 -3.24 -20.26
CA TYR A 60 -3.36 -2.03 -19.45
C TYR A 60 -4.34 -1.89 -18.28
N ARG A 61 -5.40 -2.70 -18.27
CA ARG A 61 -6.51 -2.62 -17.30
C ARG A 61 -7.13 -1.22 -17.28
N THR A 62 -7.16 -0.55 -18.43
CA THR A 62 -7.46 0.88 -18.56
C THR A 62 -8.81 1.27 -17.95
N ASN A 63 -9.83 0.43 -18.11
CA ASN A 63 -11.15 0.68 -17.51
C ASN A 63 -11.09 0.81 -15.97
N THR A 64 -10.11 0.16 -15.34
CA THR A 64 -9.93 0.18 -13.89
C THR A 64 -8.85 1.17 -13.48
N THR A 65 -7.73 1.26 -14.21
CA THR A 65 -6.52 2.00 -13.80
C THR A 65 -6.41 3.38 -14.43
N GLY A 66 -7.12 3.62 -15.54
CA GLY A 66 -6.95 4.79 -16.38
C GLY A 66 -5.61 4.86 -17.12
N ILE A 67 -4.75 3.84 -16.99
CA ILE A 67 -3.41 3.83 -17.59
C ILE A 67 -3.52 3.56 -19.10
N GLN A 68 -2.79 4.36 -19.87
CA GLN A 68 -2.66 4.25 -21.31
C GLN A 68 -1.22 3.94 -21.72
N ALA A 69 -1.04 3.43 -22.94
CA ALA A 69 0.29 3.19 -23.50
C ALA A 69 1.16 4.46 -23.53
N SER A 70 0.55 5.63 -23.75
CA SER A 70 1.23 6.93 -23.75
C SER A 70 1.82 7.31 -22.38
N ASP A 71 1.27 6.77 -21.29
CA ASP A 71 1.78 7.05 -19.93
C ASP A 71 3.06 6.28 -19.64
N LEU A 72 3.28 5.16 -20.35
CA LEU A 72 4.36 4.20 -20.12
C LEU A 72 5.49 4.33 -21.16
N THR A 73 5.74 5.55 -21.62
CA THR A 73 6.81 5.89 -22.57
C THR A 73 8.06 6.40 -21.84
N PRO A 74 9.24 6.40 -22.48
CA PRO A 74 10.47 6.94 -21.88
C PRO A 74 10.39 8.40 -21.45
N ASP A 75 9.51 9.19 -22.06
CA ASP A 75 9.31 10.61 -21.73
C ASP A 75 8.43 10.81 -20.49
N ASN A 76 7.54 9.86 -20.18
CA ASN A 76 6.53 9.97 -19.12
C ASN A 76 6.75 9.05 -17.93
N ALA A 77 7.58 8.01 -18.08
CA ALA A 77 7.80 6.97 -17.08
C ALA A 77 9.28 6.75 -16.80
N MET A 78 9.57 6.35 -15.55
CA MET A 78 10.92 6.10 -15.07
C MET A 78 11.30 4.62 -15.27
N PRO A 79 12.57 4.29 -15.59
CA PRO A 79 13.04 2.91 -15.65
C PRO A 79 12.76 2.14 -14.37
N TRP A 80 12.24 0.91 -14.52
CA TRP A 80 11.86 0.05 -13.39
C TRP A 80 12.95 -0.08 -12.32
N LYS A 81 14.21 -0.30 -12.72
CA LYS A 81 15.32 -0.46 -11.77
C LYS A 81 15.54 0.79 -10.91
N GLU A 82 15.41 1.98 -11.49
CA GLU A 82 15.55 3.25 -10.76
C GLU A 82 14.38 3.45 -9.79
N VAL A 83 13.16 3.15 -10.22
CA VAL A 83 11.96 3.19 -9.37
C VAL A 83 12.12 2.25 -8.19
N GLN A 84 12.51 1.00 -8.43
CA GLN A 84 12.70 -0.01 -7.40
C GLN A 84 13.75 0.43 -6.38
N GLN A 85 14.91 0.90 -6.83
CA GLN A 85 15.99 1.38 -5.95
C GLN A 85 15.54 2.58 -5.12
N ARG A 86 14.86 3.56 -5.75
CA ARG A 86 14.39 4.76 -5.07
C ARG A 86 13.32 4.45 -4.03
N VAL A 87 12.37 3.58 -4.35
CA VAL A 87 11.35 3.12 -3.38
C VAL A 87 12.02 2.38 -2.23
N ALA A 88 12.94 1.44 -2.50
CA ALA A 88 13.65 0.69 -1.46
C ALA A 88 14.41 1.62 -0.50
N GLN A 89 15.12 2.61 -1.04
CA GLN A 89 15.83 3.62 -0.24
C GLN A 89 14.87 4.46 0.61
N LEU A 90 13.75 4.93 0.03
CA LEU A 90 12.78 5.76 0.74
C LEU A 90 12.10 5.02 1.91
N ILE A 91 11.80 3.74 1.75
CA ILE A 91 11.09 2.95 2.77
C ILE A 91 12.02 2.33 3.83
N THR A 92 13.33 2.36 3.62
CA THR A 92 14.30 1.81 4.57
C THR A 92 14.20 2.52 5.92
N GLY A 93 13.99 1.75 6.98
CA GLY A 93 13.83 2.28 8.35
C GLY A 93 12.52 3.05 8.59
N LYS A 94 11.55 2.94 7.67
CA LYS A 94 10.21 3.53 7.79
C LYS A 94 9.17 2.48 8.17
N ILE A 95 8.05 2.97 8.69
CA ILE A 95 6.83 2.19 8.87
C ILE A 95 5.92 2.47 7.68
N ILE A 96 5.50 1.42 7.00
CA ILE A 96 4.73 1.55 5.77
C ILE A 96 3.26 1.31 6.03
N VAL A 97 2.45 2.33 5.71
CA VAL A 97 0.99 2.28 5.75
C VAL A 97 0.47 1.97 4.35
N GLY A 98 -0.56 1.15 4.23
CA GLY A 98 -1.17 0.86 2.94
C GLY A 98 -2.34 -0.09 3.05
N HIS A 99 -2.87 -0.51 1.91
CA HIS A 99 -3.96 -1.48 1.81
C HIS A 99 -3.49 -2.65 0.96
N THR A 100 -3.47 -3.86 1.52
CA THR A 100 -2.95 -5.06 0.86
C THR A 100 -1.48 -4.93 0.43
N LEU A 101 -0.64 -4.44 1.34
CA LEU A 101 0.78 -4.12 1.11
C LEU A 101 1.59 -5.29 0.55
N TRP A 102 1.16 -6.54 0.77
CA TRP A 102 1.81 -7.71 0.17
C TRP A 102 1.75 -7.70 -1.35
N GLN A 103 0.68 -7.15 -1.94
CA GLN A 103 0.56 -7.00 -3.38
C GLN A 103 1.56 -5.95 -3.88
N ASP A 104 1.58 -4.78 -3.24
CA ASP A 104 2.51 -3.68 -3.56
C ASP A 104 3.97 -4.13 -3.45
N LEU A 105 4.36 -4.72 -2.32
CA LEU A 105 5.72 -5.20 -2.08
C LEU A 105 6.11 -6.33 -3.05
N SER A 106 5.17 -7.21 -3.42
CA SER A 106 5.43 -8.28 -4.38
C SER A 106 5.69 -7.76 -5.78
N VAL A 107 4.90 -6.80 -6.28
CA VAL A 107 5.15 -6.21 -7.61
C VAL A 107 6.36 -5.29 -7.58
N LEU A 108 6.66 -4.68 -6.43
CA LEU A 108 7.89 -3.93 -6.22
C LEU A 108 9.14 -4.84 -6.13
N GLY A 109 8.98 -6.12 -5.82
CA GLY A 109 10.09 -7.03 -5.53
C GLY A 109 10.92 -6.57 -4.34
N ILE A 110 10.32 -5.85 -3.39
CA ILE A 110 11.00 -5.29 -2.21
C ILE A 110 10.53 -6.05 -0.97
N ARG A 111 11.46 -6.31 -0.04
CA ARG A 111 11.14 -6.87 1.27
C ARG A 111 11.02 -5.77 2.31
N HIS A 112 10.04 -5.91 3.22
CA HIS A 112 9.88 -4.99 4.34
C HIS A 112 9.53 -5.75 5.63
N PRO A 113 10.07 -5.37 6.80
CA PRO A 113 9.76 -6.06 8.06
C PRO A 113 8.26 -6.04 8.36
N ALA A 114 7.66 -7.19 8.68
CA ALA A 114 6.22 -7.27 8.94
C ALA A 114 5.78 -6.35 10.09
N VAL A 115 6.59 -6.27 11.15
CA VAL A 115 6.37 -5.40 12.31
C VAL A 115 6.38 -3.91 11.98
N ALA A 116 7.03 -3.53 10.88
CA ALA A 116 7.12 -2.16 10.37
C ALA A 116 6.08 -1.88 9.27
N THR A 117 4.94 -2.59 9.28
CA THR A 117 3.80 -2.33 8.42
C THR A 117 2.55 -1.96 9.20
N ARG A 118 1.68 -1.15 8.59
CA ARG A 118 0.35 -0.80 9.06
C ARG A 118 -0.62 -1.00 7.89
N ASP A 119 -0.91 -2.26 7.61
CA ASP A 119 -1.83 -2.62 6.53
C ASP A 119 -3.28 -2.52 7.02
N VAL A 120 -4.03 -1.55 6.51
CA VAL A 120 -5.41 -1.30 6.91
C VAL A 120 -6.35 -2.44 6.48
N ALA A 121 -5.94 -3.27 5.51
CA ALA A 121 -6.67 -4.46 5.10
C ALA A 121 -6.53 -5.60 6.11
N LEU A 122 -5.47 -5.61 6.93
CA LEU A 122 -5.20 -6.63 7.97
C LEU A 122 -5.59 -6.18 9.38
N TYR A 123 -5.93 -4.90 9.57
CA TYR A 123 -6.31 -4.37 10.87
C TYR A 123 -7.62 -4.98 11.38
N GLN A 124 -7.54 -5.79 12.43
CA GLN A 124 -8.67 -6.58 12.92
C GLN A 124 -9.84 -5.71 13.40
N PRO A 125 -9.64 -4.55 14.07
CA PRO A 125 -10.74 -3.68 14.46
C PRO A 125 -11.59 -3.18 13.27
N PHE A 126 -11.00 -2.87 12.12
CA PHE A 126 -11.77 -2.49 10.92
C PHE A 126 -12.61 -3.64 10.39
N ARG A 127 -12.04 -4.84 10.32
CA ARG A 127 -12.76 -6.05 9.89
C ARG A 127 -13.92 -6.38 10.83
N ASN A 128 -13.70 -6.25 12.13
CA ASN A 128 -14.72 -6.49 13.15
C ASN A 128 -15.86 -5.46 13.05
N ALA A 129 -15.54 -4.18 12.85
CA ALA A 129 -16.53 -3.12 12.65
C ALA A 129 -17.45 -3.38 11.43
N LEU A 130 -16.94 -4.09 10.42
CA LEU A 130 -17.68 -4.48 9.22
C LEU A 130 -18.17 -5.94 9.25
N ARG A 131 -18.18 -6.59 10.42
CA ARG A 131 -18.63 -7.98 10.62
C ARG A 131 -17.95 -8.98 9.66
N SER A 132 -16.71 -8.71 9.28
CA SER A 132 -15.94 -9.49 8.30
C SER A 132 -14.57 -9.92 8.86
N PRO A 133 -14.49 -10.53 10.06
CA PRO A 133 -13.23 -10.74 10.79
C PRO A 133 -12.19 -11.56 10.01
N ASN A 134 -12.64 -12.48 9.15
CA ASN A 134 -11.79 -13.44 8.44
C ASN A 134 -11.61 -13.12 6.95
N HIS A 135 -12.14 -11.98 6.49
CA HIS A 135 -12.10 -11.60 5.07
C HIS A 135 -11.37 -10.27 4.89
N VAL A 136 -10.56 -10.19 3.84
CA VAL A 136 -9.97 -8.92 3.40
C VAL A 136 -11.08 -8.05 2.84
N VAL A 137 -11.21 -6.83 3.36
CA VAL A 137 -12.18 -5.85 2.90
C VAL A 137 -11.49 -4.87 1.95
N GLY A 138 -12.13 -4.57 0.82
CA GLY A 138 -11.61 -3.62 -0.17
C GLY A 138 -11.54 -2.18 0.36
N LEU A 139 -10.61 -1.38 -0.19
CA LEU A 139 -10.37 -0.01 0.26
C LEU A 139 -11.61 0.88 0.10
N GLN A 140 -12.35 0.77 -1.01
CA GLN A 140 -13.61 1.52 -1.22
C GLN A 140 -14.61 1.26 -0.10
N THR A 141 -14.79 -0.01 0.29
CA THR A 141 -15.71 -0.40 1.35
C THR A 141 -15.24 0.11 2.71
N LEU A 142 -13.95 0.01 3.03
CA LEU A 142 -13.38 0.58 4.25
C LEU A 142 -13.62 2.09 4.32
N MET A 143 -13.28 2.82 3.26
CA MET A 143 -13.44 4.26 3.17
C MET A 143 -14.90 4.71 3.29
N TRP A 144 -15.81 4.04 2.59
CA TRP A 144 -17.22 4.37 2.65
C TRP A 144 -17.81 4.13 4.05
N HIS A 145 -17.52 2.97 4.64
CA HIS A 145 -18.15 2.61 5.91
C HIS A 145 -17.54 3.31 7.12
N LEU A 146 -16.23 3.56 7.11
CA LEU A 146 -15.51 4.11 8.27
C LEU A 146 -15.29 5.62 8.16
N MET A 147 -15.14 6.17 6.95
CA MET A 147 -14.82 7.58 6.73
C MET A 147 -15.90 8.34 5.96
N ARG A 148 -16.97 7.67 5.49
CA ARG A 148 -18.03 8.26 4.65
C ARG A 148 -17.50 8.99 3.41
N ARG A 149 -16.35 8.54 2.90
CA ARG A 149 -15.66 9.12 1.74
C ARG A 149 -15.60 8.09 0.63
N ARG A 150 -15.97 8.51 -0.58
CA ARG A 150 -15.80 7.69 -1.79
C ARG A 150 -14.38 7.87 -2.32
N VAL A 151 -13.83 6.79 -2.87
CA VAL A 151 -12.50 6.71 -3.49
C VAL A 151 -12.58 5.80 -4.71
N GLN A 152 -11.65 5.95 -5.65
CA GLN A 152 -11.58 5.13 -6.85
C GLN A 152 -12.89 5.20 -7.67
N GLU A 153 -13.58 6.35 -7.70
CA GLU A 153 -14.88 6.50 -8.39
C GLU A 153 -14.77 6.37 -9.91
N ASN A 154 -13.68 6.87 -10.49
CA ASN A 154 -13.43 6.80 -11.93
C ASN A 154 -12.39 5.71 -12.24
N HIS A 155 -11.18 5.90 -11.74
CA HIS A 155 -10.07 4.97 -11.90
C HIS A 155 -9.33 4.82 -10.59
N VAL A 156 -8.66 3.69 -10.42
CA VAL A 156 -7.74 3.45 -9.32
C VAL A 156 -6.51 4.33 -9.49
N CYS A 157 -6.28 5.21 -8.52
CA CYS A 157 -5.11 6.07 -8.47
C CYS A 157 -4.25 5.72 -7.24
N PRO A 158 -2.97 5.35 -7.40
CA PRO A 158 -2.12 4.96 -6.27
C PRO A 158 -1.91 6.13 -5.29
N LEU A 159 -1.90 7.37 -5.77
CA LEU A 159 -1.76 8.54 -4.91
C LEU A 159 -3.00 8.74 -4.02
N GLU A 160 -4.20 8.55 -4.58
CA GLU A 160 -5.44 8.58 -3.80
C GLU A 160 -5.47 7.44 -2.78
N ASN A 161 -5.13 6.22 -3.21
CA ASN A 161 -5.13 5.04 -2.37
C ASN A 161 -4.14 5.13 -1.20
N ALA A 162 -2.92 5.62 -1.44
CA ALA A 162 -1.93 5.84 -0.39
C ALA A 162 -2.44 6.84 0.66
N ARG A 163 -3.07 7.94 0.23
CA ARG A 163 -3.70 8.92 1.13
C ARG A 163 -4.89 8.33 1.87
N ALA A 164 -5.73 7.55 1.21
CA ALA A 164 -6.89 6.91 1.83
C ALA A 164 -6.51 5.88 2.89
N ALA A 165 -5.51 5.04 2.63
CA ALA A 165 -4.98 4.12 3.63
C ALA A 165 -4.35 4.89 4.80
N LEU A 166 -3.65 6.00 4.53
CA LEU A 166 -3.10 6.87 5.57
C LEU A 166 -4.20 7.52 6.43
N ASP A 167 -5.29 7.98 5.83
CA ASP A 167 -6.43 8.56 6.57
C ASP A 167 -7.04 7.54 7.53
N LEU A 168 -7.28 6.32 7.04
CA LEU A 168 -7.76 5.22 7.86
C LEU A 168 -6.82 4.95 9.02
N TYR A 169 -5.51 4.80 8.76
CA TYR A 169 -4.52 4.61 9.81
C TYR A 169 -4.52 5.76 10.83
N ARG A 170 -4.52 7.02 10.38
CA ARG A 170 -4.52 8.19 11.27
C ARG A 170 -5.74 8.22 12.18
N SER A 171 -6.92 7.82 11.67
CA SER A 171 -8.16 7.77 12.44
C SER A 171 -8.13 6.84 13.66
N CYS A 172 -7.20 5.88 13.69
CA CYS A 172 -7.04 4.92 14.79
C CYS A 172 -5.58 4.77 15.24
N SER A 173 -4.72 5.73 14.91
CA SER A 173 -3.28 5.60 15.13
C SER A 173 -2.91 5.50 16.61
N ASN A 174 -3.65 6.21 17.48
CA ASN A 174 -3.46 6.14 18.93
C ASN A 174 -3.75 4.73 19.47
N GLU A 175 -4.86 4.13 19.06
CA GLU A 175 -5.25 2.78 19.46
C GLU A 175 -4.31 1.72 18.86
N TRP A 176 -3.94 1.88 17.59
CA TRP A 176 -3.07 0.93 16.88
C TRP A 176 -1.67 0.93 17.49
N GLU A 177 -1.02 2.09 17.63
CA GLU A 177 0.30 2.17 18.23
C GLU A 177 0.25 1.86 19.72
N GLY A 178 -0.84 2.20 20.42
CA GLY A 178 -1.05 1.85 21.83
C GLY A 178 -1.07 0.34 22.07
N ALA A 179 -1.76 -0.43 21.22
CA ALA A 179 -1.76 -1.89 21.28
C ALA A 179 -0.34 -2.45 21.04
N ILE A 180 0.35 -1.96 20.02
CA ILE A 180 1.71 -2.38 19.70
C ILE A 180 2.67 -2.04 20.84
N ALA A 181 2.54 -0.86 21.44
CA ALA A 181 3.37 -0.39 22.54
C ALA A 181 3.33 -1.31 23.77
N VAL A 182 2.22 -2.02 24.01
CA VAL A 182 2.10 -3.03 25.08
C VAL A 182 2.39 -4.46 24.62
N GLY A 183 2.82 -4.64 23.37
CA GLY A 183 3.17 -5.93 22.77
C GLY A 183 1.98 -6.74 22.27
N GLN A 184 0.84 -6.09 21.98
CA GLN A 184 -0.31 -6.71 21.35
C GLN A 184 -0.36 -6.31 19.87
N TRP A 185 -0.27 -7.28 18.97
CA TRP A 185 -0.36 -7.02 17.53
C TRP A 185 -1.83 -7.03 17.09
N PRO A 186 -2.40 -5.90 16.61
CA PRO A 186 -3.85 -5.80 16.35
C PRO A 186 -4.26 -6.20 14.92
N SER A 187 -3.33 -6.74 14.12
CA SER A 187 -3.56 -7.09 12.72
C SER A 187 -3.35 -8.58 12.46
N GLN A 188 -4.02 -9.12 11.44
CA GLN A 188 -3.70 -10.46 10.95
C GLN A 188 -2.33 -10.49 10.24
N LEU A 189 -1.77 -11.70 10.10
CA LEU A 189 -0.60 -11.90 9.28
C LEU A 189 -0.96 -11.80 7.79
N PRO A 190 -0.06 -11.27 6.94
CA PRO A 190 -0.22 -11.32 5.49
C PRO A 190 -0.35 -12.76 4.97
N PRO A 191 -0.94 -12.98 3.78
CA PRO A 191 -1.07 -14.33 3.23
C PRO A 191 0.30 -14.99 3.02
N SER A 192 0.42 -16.28 3.37
CA SER A 192 1.68 -17.03 3.38
C SER A 192 2.36 -17.16 2.01
N THR A 193 1.58 -17.09 0.92
CA THR A 193 2.06 -17.03 -0.46
C THR A 193 2.95 -15.81 -0.73
N PHE A 194 2.86 -14.77 0.10
CA PHE A 194 3.68 -13.55 0.01
C PHE A 194 4.75 -13.47 1.10
N SER A 195 5.01 -14.55 1.84
CA SER A 195 6.02 -14.60 2.91
C SER A 195 7.38 -14.05 2.47
N ARG A 196 7.79 -14.28 1.21
CA ARG A 196 9.04 -13.75 0.63
C ARG A 196 9.16 -12.21 0.62
N CYS A 197 8.05 -11.48 0.76
CA CYS A 197 7.99 -10.02 0.78
C CYS A 197 8.18 -9.45 2.20
N TYR A 198 8.13 -10.31 3.22
CA TYR A 198 8.28 -9.92 4.61
C TYR A 198 9.56 -10.51 5.20
N GLN A 199 10.28 -9.68 5.95
CA GLN A 199 11.42 -10.10 6.79
C GLN A 199 10.96 -10.28 8.23
#